data_AF-A0A940LXM3-F1
#
_entry.id   AF-A0A940LXM3-F1
#
_cell.length_a   1.000
_cell.length_b   1.000
_cell.length_c   1.000
_cell.angle_alpha   90.00
_cell.angle_beta   90.00
_cell.angle_gamma   90.00
#
_symmetry.space_group_name_H-M   'P 1'
#
loop_
_entity.id
_entity.type
_entity.pdbx_description
1 polymer ?
#
loop_
_entity_poly.entity_id
_entity_poly.type
_entity_poly.pdbx_seq_one_letter_code
_entity_poly.pdbx_strand_id
1 'polypeptide(L)'
;AILFYDGSGKLLTREKAGAPQSVTPRTISDAPTYEVENRFTLKPDEAIYGFGFTNDDEVNRRGKELLLVQTNIGIIIPVMMSTEGYGVLWDTYSQMRFTDNADGARLWAESAPGGVDYYFMGGGNMDAVVGAYRRLTGSAPMYPKQAFGLFMSKERYATQQRLLDVVGTFRKEQFPLDYIVQDWQY
;
A
#
# COMPACT_ATOMS: atom_id res chain seq x y z
N ALA A 1 0.51 -24.89 7.66
CA ALA A 1 0.76 -23.52 8.12
C ALA A 1 2.26 -23.28 8.09
N ILE A 2 2.68 -22.24 7.38
CA ILE A 2 4.08 -21.85 7.23
C ILE A 2 4.49 -20.98 8.43
N LEU A 3 5.75 -21.12 8.87
CA LEU A 3 6.36 -20.34 9.96
C LEU A 3 7.53 -19.53 9.41
N PHE A 4 7.67 -18.30 9.89
CA PHE A 4 8.73 -17.39 9.46
C PHE A 4 9.61 -16.99 10.63
N TYR A 5 10.91 -17.27 10.52
CA TYR A 5 11.91 -16.96 11.53
C TYR A 5 12.92 -15.96 10.98
N ASP A 6 13.54 -15.18 11.86
CA ASP A 6 14.72 -14.39 11.50
C ASP A 6 16.01 -15.24 11.51
N GLY A 7 17.13 -14.62 11.15
CA GLY A 7 18.44 -15.29 11.11
C GLY A 7 18.97 -15.76 12.47
N SER A 8 18.38 -15.30 13.58
CA SER A 8 18.71 -15.77 14.94
C SER A 8 17.84 -16.94 15.39
N GLY A 9 16.82 -17.31 14.60
CA GLY A 9 15.81 -18.31 14.97
C GLY A 9 14.66 -17.76 15.80
N LYS A 10 14.51 -16.43 15.93
CA LYS A 10 13.33 -15.82 16.57
C LYS A 10 12.15 -15.92 15.61
N LEU A 11 11.01 -16.42 16.11
CA LEU A 11 9.76 -16.43 15.35
C LEU A 11 9.27 -14.99 15.10
N LEU A 12 9.10 -14.64 13.83
CA LEU A 12 8.52 -13.37 13.39
C LEU A 12 6.99 -13.47 13.40
N THR A 13 6.46 -14.37 12.56
CA THR A 13 5.03 -14.67 12.45
C THR A 13 4.83 -16.09 11.91
N ARG A 14 3.57 -16.52 11.81
CA ARG A 14 3.16 -17.77 11.20
C ARG A 14 1.77 -17.62 10.61
N GLU A 15 1.46 -18.43 9.61
CA GLU A 15 0.08 -18.65 9.22
C GLU A 15 -0.72 -19.26 10.39
N LYS A 16 -2.03 -18.99 10.47
CA LYS A 16 -2.90 -19.56 11.50
C LYS A 16 -2.95 -21.08 11.37
N ALA A 17 -2.51 -21.81 12.40
CA ALA A 17 -2.32 -23.26 12.32
C ALA A 17 -3.57 -24.06 11.92
N GLY A 18 -4.74 -23.70 12.47
CA GLY A 18 -5.99 -24.42 12.22
C GLY A 18 -6.74 -24.03 10.94
N ALA A 19 -6.43 -22.86 10.36
CA ALA A 19 -7.09 -22.35 9.15
C ALA A 19 -6.17 -21.33 8.47
N PRO A 20 -5.03 -21.78 7.88
CA PRO A 20 -4.02 -20.86 7.36
C PRO A 20 -4.52 -20.11 6.13
N GLN A 21 -5.29 -20.80 5.28
CA GLN A 21 -5.89 -20.23 4.08
C GLN A 21 -7.20 -20.94 3.72
N SER A 22 -8.04 -20.26 2.95
CA SER A 22 -9.17 -20.85 2.22
C SER A 22 -9.11 -20.44 0.76
N VAL A 23 -9.35 -21.40 -0.13
CA VAL A 23 -9.38 -21.19 -1.58
C VAL A 23 -10.68 -21.80 -2.09
N THR A 24 -11.64 -20.96 -2.46
CA THR A 24 -12.99 -21.40 -2.85
C THR A 24 -13.24 -21.04 -4.31
N PRO A 25 -13.51 -22.02 -5.20
CA PRO A 25 -13.83 -21.74 -6.59
C PRO A 25 -15.04 -20.79 -6.71
N ARG A 26 -14.90 -19.79 -7.58
CA ARG A 26 -15.94 -18.83 -7.93
C ARG A 26 -15.98 -18.63 -9.46
N THR A 27 -17.10 -18.10 -9.94
CA THR A 27 -17.22 -17.57 -11.29
C THR A 27 -17.69 -16.12 -11.17
N ILE A 28 -16.94 -15.18 -11.73
CA ILE A 28 -17.28 -13.75 -11.75
C ILE A 28 -17.25 -13.31 -13.20
N SER A 29 -18.37 -12.73 -13.67
CA SER A 29 -18.52 -12.31 -15.08
C SER A 29 -18.13 -13.43 -16.07
N ASP A 30 -18.64 -14.65 -15.83
CA ASP A 30 -18.38 -15.87 -16.61
C ASP A 30 -16.90 -16.34 -16.65
N ALA A 31 -16.01 -15.72 -15.88
CA ALA A 31 -14.61 -16.14 -15.75
C ALA A 31 -14.39 -16.95 -14.45
N PRO A 32 -13.75 -18.14 -14.53
CA PRO A 32 -13.40 -18.90 -13.34
C PRO A 32 -12.30 -18.21 -12.53
N THR A 33 -12.43 -18.23 -11.21
CA THR A 33 -11.47 -17.63 -10.27
C THR A 33 -11.58 -18.31 -8.89
N TYR A 34 -10.84 -17.81 -7.91
CA TYR A 34 -10.95 -18.22 -6.53
C TYR A 34 -11.24 -17.02 -5.63
N GLU A 35 -12.18 -17.17 -4.72
CA GLU A 35 -12.23 -16.35 -3.51
C GLU A 35 -11.19 -16.91 -2.54
N VAL A 36 -10.30 -16.04 -2.04
CA VAL A 36 -9.16 -16.46 -1.23
C VAL A 36 -9.07 -15.72 0.08
N GLU A 37 -8.59 -16.42 1.11
CA GLU A 37 -8.21 -15.82 2.39
C GLU A 37 -6.92 -16.40 2.89
N ASN A 38 -6.07 -15.58 3.51
CA ASN A 38 -4.99 -16.04 4.38
C ASN A 38 -5.03 -15.37 5.73
N ARG A 39 -4.58 -16.12 6.74
CA ARG A 39 -4.56 -15.69 8.13
C ARG A 39 -3.17 -15.79 8.73
N PHE A 40 -2.71 -14.71 9.33
CA PHE A 40 -1.46 -14.63 10.07
C PHE A 40 -1.71 -14.48 11.57
N THR A 41 -0.82 -15.06 12.38
CA THR A 41 -0.83 -14.89 13.83
C THR A 41 0.05 -13.71 14.19
N LEU A 42 -0.56 -12.63 14.69
CA LEU A 42 0.16 -11.46 15.18
C LEU A 42 0.50 -11.61 16.67
N LYS A 43 1.58 -10.95 17.11
CA LYS A 43 1.91 -10.84 18.53
C LYS A 43 1.03 -9.78 19.21
N PRO A 44 0.78 -9.88 20.53
CA PRO A 44 -0.09 -8.93 21.22
C PRO A 44 0.36 -7.47 21.09
N ASP A 45 1.67 -7.21 21.15
CA ASP A 45 2.33 -5.90 21.15
C ASP A 45 2.78 -5.42 19.76
N GLU A 46 2.54 -6.20 18.72
CA GLU A 46 2.90 -5.87 17.34
C GLU A 46 2.04 -4.73 16.79
N ALA A 47 2.61 -3.73 16.11
CA ALA A 47 1.81 -2.78 15.33
C ALA A 47 1.89 -3.10 13.83
N ILE A 48 0.80 -2.85 13.12
CA ILE A 48 0.65 -3.15 11.70
C ILE A 48 0.42 -1.84 10.93
N TYR A 49 1.13 -1.68 9.82
CA TYR A 49 1.10 -0.51 8.95
C TYR A 49 1.00 -0.92 7.47
N GLY A 50 0.80 0.06 6.59
CA GLY A 50 0.75 -0.15 5.15
C GLY A 50 -0.67 -0.11 4.59
N PHE A 51 -0.94 -0.98 3.63
CA PHE A 51 -2.18 -1.03 2.82
C PHE A 51 -2.42 0.18 1.89
N GLY A 52 -1.45 1.10 1.82
CA GLY A 52 -1.55 2.34 1.08
C GLY A 52 -2.20 3.45 1.89
N PHE A 53 -2.98 4.30 1.22
CA PHE A 53 -3.69 5.43 1.81
C PHE A 53 -5.20 5.18 1.77
N THR A 54 -5.81 5.05 2.95
CA THR A 54 -7.22 4.68 3.13
C THR A 54 -8.06 5.79 3.80
N ASN A 55 -7.49 7.00 3.94
CA ASN A 55 -8.13 8.17 4.59
C ASN A 55 -8.66 7.91 6.02
N ASP A 56 -7.95 7.08 6.78
CA ASP A 56 -8.22 6.84 8.20
C ASP A 56 -7.38 7.75 9.09
N ASP A 57 -7.89 8.11 10.27
CA ASP A 57 -7.19 8.93 11.26
C ASP A 57 -6.04 8.19 11.96
N GLU A 58 -6.05 6.84 11.91
CA GLU A 58 -5.08 5.98 12.59
C GLU A 58 -4.26 5.16 11.59
N VAL A 59 -2.93 5.24 11.74
CA VAL A 59 -1.98 4.49 10.89
C VAL A 59 -1.74 3.05 11.37
N ASN A 60 -1.95 2.78 12.65
CA ASN A 60 -1.85 1.41 13.19
C ASN A 60 -3.14 0.64 12.87
N ARG A 61 -3.00 -0.48 12.18
CA ARG A 61 -4.12 -1.28 11.66
C ARG A 61 -4.52 -2.41 12.60
N ARG A 62 -3.91 -2.52 13.77
CA ARG A 62 -4.32 -3.49 14.80
C ARG A 62 -5.77 -3.27 15.20
N GLY A 63 -6.55 -4.35 15.27
CA GLY A 63 -7.98 -4.27 15.63
C GLY A 63 -8.88 -3.58 14.60
N LYS A 64 -8.42 -3.38 13.37
CA LYS A 64 -9.16 -2.66 12.31
C LYS A 64 -9.65 -3.59 11.21
N GLU A 65 -10.68 -3.14 10.51
CA GLU A 65 -11.07 -3.66 9.21
C GLU A 65 -10.88 -2.58 8.15
N LEU A 66 -10.22 -2.93 7.05
CA LEU A 66 -9.98 -2.05 5.91
C LEU A 66 -10.58 -2.68 4.66
N LEU A 67 -11.49 -1.95 4.00
CA LEU A 67 -11.87 -2.27 2.63
C LEU A 67 -10.77 -1.74 1.70
N LEU A 68 -10.18 -2.65 0.94
CA LEU A 68 -9.05 -2.35 0.07
C LEU A 68 -9.56 -2.26 -1.37
N VAL A 69 -10.06 -1.08 -1.74
CA VAL A 69 -10.50 -0.72 -3.09
C VAL A 69 -9.94 0.66 -3.50
N GLN A 70 -9.59 0.83 -4.77
CA GLN A 70 -9.12 2.12 -5.29
C GLN A 70 -10.30 3.12 -5.36
N THR A 71 -10.07 4.35 -4.91
CA THR A 71 -11.04 5.44 -5.03
C THR A 71 -10.32 6.74 -5.44
N ASN A 72 -11.05 7.83 -5.66
CA ASN A 72 -10.42 9.12 -5.99
C ASN A 72 -9.46 9.62 -4.90
N ILE A 73 -9.74 9.29 -3.63
CA ILE A 73 -8.93 9.73 -2.48
C ILE A 73 -8.20 8.58 -1.78
N GLY A 74 -8.44 7.32 -2.19
CA GLY A 74 -7.89 6.13 -1.55
C GLY A 74 -7.02 5.37 -2.53
N ILE A 75 -5.76 5.12 -2.14
CA ILE A 75 -4.77 4.42 -2.94
C ILE A 75 -4.38 3.15 -2.21
N ILE A 76 -4.71 1.99 -2.76
CA ILE A 76 -4.40 0.71 -2.13
C ILE A 76 -3.10 0.16 -2.67
N ILE A 77 -2.21 -0.19 -1.74
CA ILE A 77 -0.98 -0.93 -1.99
C ILE A 77 -1.01 -2.12 -1.02
N PRO A 78 -1.20 -3.38 -1.47
CA PRO A 78 -1.48 -4.53 -0.61
C PRO A 78 -0.23 -5.06 0.11
N VAL A 79 0.46 -4.17 0.83
CA VAL A 79 1.64 -4.47 1.64
C VAL A 79 1.29 -4.24 3.11
N MET A 80 1.33 -5.32 3.88
CA MET A 80 1.29 -5.28 5.34
C MET A 80 2.71 -5.15 5.87
N MET A 81 2.97 -4.23 6.80
CA MET A 81 4.26 -4.07 7.48
C MET A 81 4.09 -4.18 8.98
N SER A 82 5.02 -4.86 9.64
CA SER A 82 4.98 -5.14 11.07
C SER A 82 6.16 -4.52 11.82
N THR A 83 5.91 -4.09 13.06
CA THR A 83 6.99 -3.70 13.99
C THR A 83 7.93 -4.85 14.38
N GLU A 84 7.53 -6.09 14.15
CA GLU A 84 8.42 -7.25 14.31
C GLU A 84 9.47 -7.37 13.19
N GLY A 85 9.55 -6.41 12.28
CA GLY A 85 10.61 -6.34 11.27
C GLY A 85 10.36 -7.24 10.06
N TYR A 86 9.09 -7.48 9.74
CA TYR A 86 8.69 -8.16 8.51
C TYR A 86 7.58 -7.42 7.78
N GLY A 87 7.38 -7.77 6.50
CA GLY A 87 6.22 -7.39 5.72
C GLY A 87 5.69 -8.53 4.88
N VAL A 88 4.46 -8.38 4.42
CA VAL A 88 3.79 -9.31 3.49
C VAL A 88 3.23 -8.48 2.34
N LEU A 89 3.75 -8.71 1.13
CA LEU A 89 3.11 -8.25 -0.10
C LEU A 89 2.10 -9.32 -0.51
N TRP A 90 0.83 -8.96 -0.50
CA TRP A 90 -0.27 -9.83 -0.91
C TRP A 90 -0.55 -9.61 -2.40
N ASP A 91 -0.16 -10.57 -3.23
CA ASP A 91 -0.15 -10.40 -4.69
C ASP A 91 -1.51 -10.75 -5.30
N THR A 92 -2.47 -9.82 -5.12
CA THR A 92 -3.83 -9.96 -5.66
C THR A 92 -4.37 -8.59 -6.11
N TYR A 93 -5.16 -8.59 -7.19
CA TYR A 93 -5.56 -7.38 -7.93
C TYR A 93 -7.08 -7.12 -7.95
N SER A 94 -7.84 -7.85 -7.15
CA SER A 94 -9.29 -7.64 -7.00
C SER A 94 -9.62 -6.80 -5.76
N GLN A 95 -10.91 -6.63 -5.48
CA GLN A 95 -11.33 -6.06 -4.20
C GLN A 95 -10.81 -6.94 -3.06
N MET A 96 -10.13 -6.32 -2.12
CA MET A 96 -9.54 -7.00 -0.97
C MET A 96 -10.11 -6.46 0.35
N ARG A 97 -9.84 -7.18 1.44
CA ARG A 97 -10.12 -6.73 2.80
C ARG A 97 -9.02 -7.20 3.74
N PHE A 98 -8.56 -6.31 4.59
CA PHE A 98 -7.77 -6.67 5.76
C PHE A 98 -8.66 -6.58 7.00
N THR A 99 -8.65 -7.59 7.87
CA THR A 99 -9.32 -7.56 9.17
C THR A 99 -8.35 -8.05 10.23
N ASP A 100 -8.14 -7.32 11.31
CA ASP A 100 -7.48 -7.82 12.53
C ASP A 100 -8.47 -7.75 13.69
N ASN A 101 -8.77 -8.91 14.29
CA ASN A 101 -9.68 -9.04 15.42
C ASN A 101 -9.29 -10.25 16.28
N ALA A 102 -10.19 -10.71 17.17
CA ALA A 102 -9.94 -11.88 18.03
C ALA A 102 -9.60 -13.17 17.26
N ASP A 103 -10.01 -13.29 16.00
CA ASP A 103 -9.70 -14.43 15.13
C ASP A 103 -8.35 -14.31 14.41
N GLY A 104 -7.64 -13.19 14.59
CA GLY A 104 -6.33 -12.88 14.02
C GLY A 104 -6.39 -12.00 12.77
N ALA A 105 -5.21 -11.72 12.20
CA ALA A 105 -5.07 -10.92 11.00
C ALA A 105 -5.42 -11.73 9.76
N ARG A 106 -6.42 -11.28 9.01
CA ARG A 106 -6.96 -11.93 7.82
C ARG A 106 -6.85 -10.99 6.63
N LEU A 107 -6.27 -11.51 5.55
CA LEU A 107 -6.31 -10.94 4.22
C LEU A 107 -7.34 -11.74 3.41
N TRP A 108 -8.30 -11.07 2.80
CA TRP A 108 -9.31 -11.67 1.93
C TRP A 108 -9.30 -10.97 0.57
N ALA A 109 -9.58 -11.72 -0.49
CA ALA A 109 -9.80 -11.18 -1.83
C ALA A 109 -10.99 -11.87 -2.52
N GLU A 110 -11.79 -11.09 -3.22
CA GLU A 110 -12.96 -11.54 -3.98
C GLU A 110 -12.59 -12.49 -5.13
N SER A 111 -11.48 -12.20 -5.80
CA SER A 111 -11.05 -12.89 -7.02
C SER A 111 -9.53 -12.95 -7.09
N ALA A 112 -8.99 -14.17 -7.14
CA ALA A 112 -7.59 -14.44 -7.35
C ALA A 112 -7.43 -15.68 -8.27
N PRO A 113 -7.36 -15.49 -9.60
CA PRO A 113 -7.26 -16.62 -10.54
C PRO A 113 -6.05 -17.53 -10.32
N GLY A 114 -4.95 -16.98 -9.79
CA GLY A 114 -3.74 -17.72 -9.41
C GLY A 114 -3.83 -18.41 -8.04
N GLY A 115 -4.94 -18.25 -7.31
CA GLY A 115 -5.07 -18.68 -5.92
C GLY A 115 -4.36 -17.73 -4.95
N VAL A 116 -3.84 -18.28 -3.86
CA VAL A 116 -3.11 -17.54 -2.84
C VAL A 116 -1.67 -17.34 -3.29
N ASP A 117 -1.25 -16.08 -3.43
CA ASP A 117 0.14 -15.70 -3.69
C ASP A 117 0.56 -14.52 -2.80
N TYR A 118 1.68 -14.67 -2.09
CA TYR A 118 2.22 -13.64 -1.22
C TYR A 118 3.74 -13.75 -1.08
N TYR A 119 4.37 -12.60 -0.90
CA TYR A 119 5.82 -12.50 -0.67
C TYR A 119 6.08 -12.07 0.77
N PHE A 120 6.78 -12.91 1.51
CA PHE A 120 7.24 -12.57 2.86
C PHE A 120 8.59 -11.83 2.79
N MET A 121 8.66 -10.68 3.45
CA MET A 121 9.82 -9.80 3.46
C MET A 121 10.33 -9.65 4.89
N GLY A 122 11.29 -10.48 5.30
CA GLY A 122 11.96 -10.34 6.60
C GLY A 122 13.17 -9.40 6.50
N GLY A 123 13.28 -8.43 7.41
CA GLY A 123 14.35 -7.43 7.39
C GLY A 123 14.94 -7.06 8.74
N GLY A 124 14.34 -7.49 9.86
CA GLY A 124 14.77 -7.14 11.22
C GLY A 124 14.36 -5.72 11.65
N ASN A 125 14.14 -4.81 10.70
CA ASN A 125 13.52 -3.51 10.90
C ASN A 125 12.70 -3.08 9.66
N MET A 126 11.94 -1.99 9.76
CA MET A 126 11.05 -1.54 8.69
C MET A 126 11.80 -1.06 7.43
N ASP A 127 12.96 -0.41 7.57
CA ASP A 127 13.75 0.04 6.41
C ASP A 127 14.21 -1.14 5.55
N ALA A 128 14.63 -2.24 6.18
CA ALA A 128 15.02 -3.45 5.49
C ALA A 128 13.83 -4.14 4.81
N VAL A 129 12.63 -4.08 5.40
CA VAL A 129 11.37 -4.53 4.77
C VAL A 129 11.08 -3.71 3.52
N VAL A 130 11.17 -2.37 3.61
CA VAL A 130 11.01 -1.49 2.44
C VAL A 130 12.08 -1.77 1.38
N GLY A 131 13.33 -2.02 1.79
CA GLY A 131 14.40 -2.42 0.89
C GLY A 131 14.11 -3.74 0.17
N ALA A 132 13.54 -4.73 0.86
CA ALA A 132 13.09 -5.98 0.25
C ALA A 132 11.94 -5.76 -0.73
N TYR A 133 10.95 -4.95 -0.36
CA TYR A 133 9.85 -4.55 -1.24
C TYR A 133 10.39 -3.93 -2.54
N ARG A 134 11.35 -2.98 -2.44
CA ARG A 134 11.99 -2.34 -3.61
C ARG A 134 12.78 -3.32 -4.48
N ARG A 135 13.35 -4.39 -3.92
CA ARG A 135 13.98 -5.45 -4.71
C ARG A 135 12.95 -6.28 -5.48
N LEU A 136 11.78 -6.52 -4.89
CA LEU A 136 10.70 -7.27 -5.53
C LEU A 136 9.97 -6.44 -6.60
N THR A 137 9.69 -5.17 -6.33
CA THR A 137 8.77 -4.36 -7.14
C THR A 137 9.44 -3.22 -7.91
N GLY A 138 10.76 -3.05 -7.77
CA GLY A 138 11.52 -1.99 -8.43
C GLY A 138 11.98 -0.88 -7.49
N SER A 139 13.17 -0.35 -7.79
CA SER A 139 13.78 0.74 -7.03
C SER A 139 13.12 2.09 -7.36
N ALA A 140 13.00 2.96 -6.36
CA ALA A 140 12.60 4.34 -6.59
C ALA A 140 13.76 5.11 -7.24
N PRO A 141 13.58 5.75 -8.41
CA PRO A 141 14.63 6.54 -9.04
C PRO A 141 14.90 7.82 -8.25
N MET A 142 16.06 8.44 -8.47
CA MET A 142 16.30 9.80 -8.02
C MET A 142 15.38 10.76 -8.78
N TYR A 143 14.59 11.55 -8.07
CA TYR A 143 13.80 12.61 -8.68
C TYR A 143 14.69 13.73 -9.26
N PRO A 144 14.25 14.42 -10.32
CA PRO A 144 14.92 15.63 -10.77
C PRO A 144 14.94 16.68 -9.64
N LYS A 145 16.01 17.46 -9.54
CA LYS A 145 16.22 18.42 -8.43
C LYS A 145 15.03 19.37 -8.24
N GLN A 146 14.41 19.81 -9.33
CA GLN A 146 13.28 20.73 -9.33
C GLN A 146 12.06 20.14 -8.61
N ALA A 147 11.91 18.80 -8.57
CA ALA A 147 10.75 18.15 -7.95
C ALA A 147 10.72 18.28 -6.42
N PHE A 148 11.82 18.75 -5.82
CA PHE A 148 11.89 19.11 -4.40
C PHE A 148 11.58 20.59 -4.15
N GLY A 149 11.27 21.35 -5.21
CA GLY A 149 10.92 22.77 -5.15
C GLY A 149 9.42 23.03 -5.00
N LEU A 150 9.00 24.28 -5.19
CA LEU A 150 7.59 24.66 -5.08
C LEU A 150 6.82 24.33 -6.36
N PHE A 151 5.69 23.63 -6.20
CA PHE A 151 4.68 23.38 -7.23
C PHE A 151 3.51 24.33 -7.01
N MET A 152 3.22 25.17 -8.01
CA MET A 152 2.00 25.97 -8.03
C MET A 152 0.99 25.32 -8.97
N SER A 153 -0.19 25.01 -8.45
CA SER A 153 -1.31 24.41 -9.20
C SER A 153 -2.63 25.05 -8.80
N LYS A 154 -3.63 24.95 -9.68
CA LYS A 154 -5.02 25.34 -9.44
C LYS A 154 -5.90 24.48 -10.35
N GLU A 155 -7.11 24.17 -9.88
CA GLU A 155 -8.24 23.71 -10.71
C GLU A 155 -9.11 24.93 -11.06
N ARG A 156 -8.99 25.56 -12.23
CA ARG A 156 -7.91 25.50 -13.22
C ARG A 156 -7.37 26.88 -13.58
N TYR A 157 -6.24 26.93 -14.30
CA TYR A 157 -5.85 28.11 -15.08
C TYR A 157 -6.52 28.04 -16.46
N ALA A 158 -7.56 28.85 -16.68
CA ALA A 158 -8.43 28.72 -17.86
C ALA A 158 -7.84 29.29 -19.17
N THR A 159 -6.76 30.06 -19.09
CA THR A 159 -6.10 30.65 -20.27
C THR A 159 -4.59 30.65 -20.07
N GLN A 160 -3.85 30.60 -21.19
CA GLN A 160 -2.40 30.76 -21.19
C GLN A 160 -1.97 32.04 -20.46
N GLN A 161 -2.64 33.17 -20.72
CA GLN A 161 -2.29 34.45 -20.10
C GLN A 161 -2.39 34.37 -18.58
N ARG A 162 -3.46 33.75 -18.04
CA ARG A 162 -3.63 33.63 -16.59
C ARG A 162 -2.51 32.81 -15.93
N LEU A 163 -2.09 31.72 -16.57
CA LEU A 163 -0.98 30.91 -16.10
C LEU A 163 0.32 31.72 -16.10
N LEU A 164 0.60 32.44 -17.18
CA LEU A 164 1.80 33.29 -17.31
C LEU A 164 1.80 34.45 -16.30
N ASP A 165 0.65 35.08 -16.03
CA ASP A 165 0.53 36.16 -15.05
C ASP A 165 0.89 35.69 -13.64
N VAL A 166 0.47 34.47 -13.27
CA VAL A 166 0.82 33.87 -11.96
C VAL A 166 2.34 33.68 -11.88
N VAL A 167 2.95 33.05 -12.89
CA VAL A 167 4.41 32.87 -12.94
C VAL A 167 5.14 34.22 -12.89
N GLY A 168 4.66 35.21 -13.65
CA GLY A 168 5.20 36.58 -13.66
C GLY A 168 5.17 37.22 -12.27
N THR A 169 4.09 37.01 -11.51
CA THR A 169 3.96 37.49 -10.13
C THR A 169 4.99 36.83 -9.21
N PHE A 170 5.13 35.50 -9.24
CA PHE A 170 6.16 34.80 -8.46
C PHE A 170 7.56 35.36 -8.72
N ARG A 171 7.89 35.62 -10.01
CA ARG A 171 9.19 36.16 -10.41
C ARG A 171 9.37 37.61 -9.95
N LYS A 172 8.37 38.47 -10.13
CA LYS A 172 8.40 39.88 -9.72
C LYS A 172 8.58 40.03 -8.20
N GLU A 173 7.80 39.27 -7.43
CA GLU A 173 7.80 39.32 -5.97
C GLU A 173 8.92 38.46 -5.34
N GLN A 174 9.80 37.89 -6.17
CA GLN A 174 10.94 37.05 -5.79
C GLN A 174 10.58 35.83 -4.90
N PHE A 175 9.38 35.28 -5.08
CA PHE A 175 9.02 33.98 -4.50
C PHE A 175 9.59 32.83 -5.35
N PRO A 176 10.21 31.81 -4.74
CA PRO A 176 10.72 30.66 -5.46
C PRO A 176 9.57 29.88 -6.11
N LEU A 177 9.79 29.37 -7.33
CA LEU A 177 8.83 28.54 -8.06
C LEU A 177 9.58 27.65 -9.06
N ASP A 178 9.38 26.35 -8.95
CA ASP A 178 10.03 25.33 -9.78
C ASP A 178 9.07 24.71 -10.80
N TYR A 179 7.79 24.52 -10.42
CA TYR A 179 6.76 23.99 -11.31
C TYR A 179 5.47 24.83 -11.30
N ILE A 180 4.91 25.03 -12.49
CA ILE A 180 3.54 25.51 -12.70
C ILE A 180 2.74 24.41 -13.39
N VAL A 181 1.54 24.13 -12.91
CA VAL A 181 0.71 23.03 -13.42
C VAL A 181 -0.47 23.58 -14.23
N GLN A 182 -0.59 23.14 -15.49
CA GLN A 182 -1.81 23.33 -16.28
C GLN A 182 -2.73 22.14 -16.05
N ASP A 183 -3.87 22.41 -15.43
CA ASP A 183 -4.86 21.38 -15.10
C ASP A 183 -5.79 21.08 -16.30
N TRP A 184 -6.66 20.07 -16.15
CA TRP A 184 -7.62 19.58 -17.13
C TRP A 184 -8.56 20.67 -17.69
N GLN A 185 -9.18 20.41 -18.85
CA GLN A 185 -10.07 21.33 -19.58
C GLN A 185 -9.43 22.69 -19.92
N TYR A 186 -8.16 22.67 -20.36
CA TYR A 186 -7.37 23.83 -20.79
C TYR A 186 -7.75 24.36 -22.18
#